data_AF-A1YVC1-F1
#
_entry.id   AF-A1YVC1-F1
#
_cell.length_a   1.000
_cell.length_b   1.000
_cell.length_c   1.000
_cell.angle_alpha   90.00
_cell.angle_beta   90.00
_cell.angle_gamma   90.00
#
_symmetry.space_group_name_H-M   'P 1'
#
loop_
_entity.id
_entity.type
_entity.pdbx_description
1 polymer ?
#
loop_
_entity_poly.entity_id
_entity_poly.type
_entity_poly.pdbx_seq_one_letter_code
_entity_poly.pdbx_strand_id
1 'polypeptide(L)'
;MLYVEMDGRCGNQLFHYAVARYIQLSIGDNQKICFNFNKIFNKNDVNHGWVDYLRDFNTIPYTYYSKSGTILKNESNLIQKIAIGIKALQLKVLSNKSRQEQADKAEVGQKFLNKLGVYWVREGVNKIFPYSNSKILVSGICESNFIYEIQEILQNEIVPKSPISPNHKALMKKIENSNSVCISVRRGDFFTDNNVKRYGVCSPQYYIKAKKFFDEKKLDNTLYFCFSDDIEWCKKNLGFTGENIIFVSQDMPVYETLRLMYHCKNFILSNSTFSWWGQFLSKNKEKIVVSPARWNNDGYATSLIDKDWVLIDD
;
A
#
# COMPACT_ATOMS: atom_id res chain seq x y z
N MET A 1 18.82 13.50 -10.26
CA MET A 1 18.69 12.23 -9.51
C MET A 1 17.52 12.34 -8.55
N LEU A 2 16.70 11.30 -8.45
CA LEU A 2 15.58 11.22 -7.53
C LEU A 2 15.90 10.20 -6.43
N TYR A 3 16.10 10.68 -5.20
CA TYR A 3 16.40 9.84 -4.03
C TYR A 3 15.14 9.59 -3.22
N VAL A 4 14.86 8.34 -2.88
CA VAL A 4 13.66 7.96 -2.12
C VAL A 4 14.00 7.12 -0.91
N GLU A 5 13.48 7.54 0.24
CA GLU A 5 13.54 6.74 1.47
C GLU A 5 12.55 5.58 1.36
N MET A 6 13.03 4.34 1.49
CA MET A 6 12.19 3.16 1.52
C MET A 6 11.87 2.75 2.96
N ASP A 7 10.66 2.28 3.20
CA ASP A 7 10.22 1.78 4.50
C ASP A 7 9.21 0.63 4.35
N GLY A 8 9.01 -0.10 5.44
CA GLY A 8 8.04 -1.18 5.54
C GLY A 8 8.28 -2.38 4.62
N ARG A 9 7.24 -3.21 4.49
CA ARG A 9 7.21 -4.42 3.65
C ARG A 9 6.65 -4.09 2.26
N CYS A 10 6.34 -5.11 1.47
CA CYS A 10 5.90 -4.99 0.07
C CYS A 10 4.88 -3.86 -0.17
N GLY A 11 3.74 -3.83 0.55
CA GLY A 11 2.72 -2.80 0.33
C GLY A 11 3.21 -1.36 0.54
N ASN A 12 4.04 -1.11 1.55
CA ASN A 12 4.62 0.21 1.76
C ASN A 12 5.64 0.54 0.65
N GLN A 13 6.54 -0.40 0.33
CA GLN A 13 7.54 -0.19 -0.72
C GLN A 13 6.92 0.15 -2.08
N LEU A 14 5.78 -0.45 -2.42
CA LEU A 14 5.04 -0.12 -3.64
C LEU A 14 4.50 1.32 -3.62
N PHE A 15 4.06 1.86 -2.47
CA PHE A 15 3.70 3.28 -2.34
C PHE A 15 4.90 4.20 -2.54
N HIS A 16 6.05 3.89 -1.93
CA HIS A 16 7.28 4.65 -2.13
C HIS A 16 7.70 4.66 -3.61
N TYR A 17 7.64 3.51 -4.27
CA TYR A 17 7.87 3.38 -5.71
C TYR A 17 6.89 4.22 -6.53
N ALA A 18 5.58 4.11 -6.24
CA ALA A 18 4.53 4.81 -6.97
C ALA A 18 4.66 6.33 -6.87
N VAL A 19 4.94 6.87 -5.68
CA VAL A 19 5.19 8.31 -5.50
C VAL A 19 6.45 8.74 -6.26
N ALA A 20 7.51 7.94 -6.24
CA ALA A 20 8.72 8.22 -7.00
C ALA A 20 8.45 8.28 -8.51
N ARG A 21 7.71 7.30 -9.05
CA ARG A 21 7.31 7.24 -10.45
C ARG A 21 6.40 8.39 -10.84
N TYR A 22 5.43 8.75 -10.00
CA TYR A 22 4.57 9.90 -10.23
C TYR A 22 5.38 11.18 -10.42
N ILE A 23 6.34 11.43 -9.52
CA ILE A 23 7.22 12.61 -9.61
C ILE A 23 8.09 12.55 -10.87
N GLN A 24 8.72 11.41 -11.14
CA GLN A 24 9.60 11.24 -12.32
C GLN A 24 8.84 11.48 -13.64
N LEU A 25 7.68 10.87 -13.81
CA LEU A 25 6.85 11.04 -15.00
C LEU A 25 6.41 12.50 -15.17
N SER A 26 6.07 13.17 -14.07
CA SER A 26 5.58 14.56 -14.09
C SER A 26 6.65 15.60 -14.46
N ILE A 27 7.94 15.30 -14.23
CA ILE A 27 9.05 16.23 -14.53
C ILE A 27 9.89 15.81 -15.75
N GLY A 28 9.50 14.72 -16.41
CA GLY A 28 10.24 14.08 -17.50
C GLY A 28 11.04 12.85 -17.04
N ASP A 29 10.97 11.78 -17.82
CA ASP A 29 11.43 10.42 -17.45
C ASP A 29 12.97 10.23 -17.43
N ASN A 30 13.74 11.30 -17.53
CA ASN A 30 15.21 11.25 -17.61
C ASN A 30 15.90 11.11 -16.24
N GLN A 31 15.17 11.30 -15.14
CA GLN A 31 15.74 11.28 -13.80
C GLN A 31 15.89 9.86 -13.27
N LYS A 32 17.13 9.39 -13.11
CA LYS A 32 17.42 8.11 -12.44
C LYS A 32 16.86 8.10 -11.01
N ILE A 33 16.35 6.95 -10.57
CA ILE A 33 15.89 6.70 -9.21
C ILE A 33 16.97 6.00 -8.39
N CYS A 34 17.16 6.46 -7.15
CA CYS A 34 18.02 5.84 -6.15
C CYS A 34 17.22 5.60 -4.86
N PHE A 35 17.09 4.33 -4.47
CA PHE A 35 16.33 3.91 -3.28
C PHE A 35 17.24 3.68 -2.08
N ASN A 36 16.88 4.28 -0.94
CA ASN A 36 17.53 4.03 0.33
C ASN A 36 16.79 2.97 1.15
N PHE A 37 17.33 1.76 1.15
CA PHE A 37 16.81 0.60 1.90
C PHE A 37 17.41 0.45 3.29
N ASN A 38 18.22 1.41 3.79
CA ASN A 38 18.87 1.31 5.09
C ASN A 38 17.92 0.92 6.23
N LYS A 39 16.72 1.53 6.29
CA LYS A 39 15.72 1.21 7.33
C LYS A 39 15.25 -0.25 7.30
N ILE A 40 15.18 -0.84 6.11
CA ILE A 40 14.72 -2.21 5.87
C ILE A 40 15.87 -3.17 6.16
N PHE A 41 17.04 -2.96 5.54
CA PHE A 41 18.18 -3.87 5.67
C PHE A 41 18.76 -3.89 7.09
N ASN A 42 18.73 -2.76 7.82
CA ASN A 42 19.19 -2.72 9.22
C ASN A 42 18.34 -3.56 10.18
N LYS A 43 17.15 -4.03 9.77
CA LYS A 43 16.35 -4.98 10.57
C LYS A 43 16.96 -6.37 10.60
N ASN A 44 17.80 -6.72 9.61
CA ASN A 44 18.46 -8.03 9.48
C ASN A 44 17.50 -9.23 9.61
N ASP A 45 16.28 -9.08 9.07
CA ASP A 45 15.20 -10.06 9.27
C ASP A 45 14.48 -10.38 7.95
N VAL A 46 15.22 -11.08 7.09
CA VAL A 46 14.77 -11.52 5.75
C VAL A 46 13.53 -12.41 5.85
N ASN A 47 13.48 -13.29 6.86
CA ASN A 47 12.42 -14.27 7.04
C ASN A 47 11.07 -13.64 7.34
N HIS A 48 11.03 -12.45 7.96
CA HIS A 48 9.81 -11.68 8.19
C HIS A 48 9.62 -10.53 7.18
N GLY A 49 10.23 -10.64 6.00
CA GLY A 49 9.95 -9.77 4.87
C GLY A 49 10.65 -8.42 4.90
N TRP A 50 11.77 -8.28 5.62
CA TRP A 50 12.61 -7.08 5.54
C TRP A 50 13.63 -7.19 4.40
N VAL A 51 13.10 -7.18 3.18
CA VAL A 51 13.85 -7.30 1.92
C VAL A 51 13.41 -6.22 0.92
N ASP A 52 14.16 -6.05 -0.17
CA ASP A 52 13.68 -5.32 -1.33
C ASP A 52 12.68 -6.20 -2.12
N TYR A 53 11.41 -5.81 -2.12
CA TYR A 53 10.36 -6.47 -2.90
C TYR A 53 10.23 -5.93 -4.33
N LEU A 54 10.75 -4.73 -4.63
CA LEU A 54 10.64 -4.13 -5.96
C LEU A 54 11.39 -4.94 -7.02
N ARG A 55 12.44 -5.66 -6.60
CA ARG A 55 13.23 -6.56 -7.46
C ARG A 55 12.39 -7.66 -8.11
N ASP A 56 11.27 -8.04 -7.50
CA ASP A 56 10.40 -9.12 -7.95
C ASP A 56 9.41 -8.68 -9.05
N PHE A 57 9.30 -7.37 -9.30
CA PHE A 57 8.37 -6.78 -10.28
C PHE A 57 9.11 -6.11 -11.45
N ASN A 58 8.40 -5.88 -12.56
CA ASN A 58 8.86 -5.17 -13.76
C ASN A 58 9.00 -3.65 -13.56
N THR A 59 9.42 -3.23 -12.38
CA THR A 59 9.74 -1.83 -12.07
C THR A 59 10.80 -1.29 -13.02
N ILE A 60 10.84 0.02 -13.20
CA ILE A 60 11.93 0.66 -13.94
C ILE A 60 13.28 0.41 -13.24
N PRO A 61 14.41 0.52 -13.94
CA PRO A 61 15.72 0.40 -13.31
C PRO A 61 15.95 1.44 -12.20
N TYR A 62 16.49 0.99 -11.07
CA TYR A 62 16.88 1.83 -9.93
C TYR A 62 18.24 1.41 -9.38
N THR A 63 18.85 2.31 -8.60
CA THR A 63 20.09 2.03 -7.86
C THR A 63 19.87 2.04 -6.36
N TYR A 64 20.79 1.43 -5.61
CA TYR A 64 20.79 1.45 -4.16
C TYR A 64 21.58 2.65 -3.64
N TYR A 65 21.03 3.29 -2.61
CA TYR A 65 21.74 4.33 -1.87
C TYR A 65 22.89 3.72 -1.07
N SER A 66 24.11 4.24 -1.25
CA SER A 66 25.33 3.64 -0.71
C SER A 66 25.74 4.14 0.67
N LYS A 67 25.21 5.29 1.13
CA LYS A 67 25.58 5.88 2.41
C LYS A 67 24.66 5.37 3.52
N SER A 68 25.20 5.23 4.73
CA SER A 68 24.39 4.97 5.93
C SER A 68 23.57 6.19 6.33
N GLY A 69 22.45 5.97 7.03
CA GLY A 69 21.55 7.03 7.49
C GLY A 69 20.46 7.40 6.47
N THR A 70 19.96 8.64 6.57
CA THR A 70 18.82 9.13 5.78
C THR A 70 19.25 10.06 4.65
N ILE A 71 18.57 9.96 3.52
CA ILE A 71 18.61 10.87 2.37
C ILE A 71 18.40 12.31 2.81
N LEU A 72 17.38 12.58 3.65
CA LEU A 72 17.12 13.95 4.11
C LEU A 72 18.31 14.55 4.87
N LYS A 73 19.09 13.75 5.60
CA LYS A 73 20.29 14.22 6.31
C LYS A 73 21.49 14.39 5.37
N ASN A 74 21.69 13.41 4.50
CA ASN A 74 22.92 13.27 3.72
C ASN A 74 22.91 14.05 2.39
N GLU A 75 21.74 14.19 1.76
CA GLU A 75 21.63 14.70 0.39
C GLU A 75 21.08 16.12 0.29
N SER A 76 20.49 16.64 1.37
CA SER A 76 19.95 18.00 1.41
C SER A 76 21.05 19.07 1.42
N ASN A 77 20.86 20.11 0.61
CA ASN A 77 21.66 21.33 0.67
C ASN A 77 21.22 22.25 1.83
N LEU A 78 21.95 23.35 2.07
CA LEU A 78 21.68 24.24 3.20
C LEU A 78 20.25 24.82 3.19
N ILE A 79 19.76 25.26 2.03
CA ILE A 79 18.41 25.82 1.87
C ILE A 79 17.35 24.74 2.16
N GLN A 80 17.54 23.54 1.61
CA GLN A 80 16.66 22.40 1.87
C GLN A 80 16.66 22.02 3.35
N LYS A 81 17.83 22.02 4.03
CA LYS A 81 17.93 21.73 5.47
C LYS A 81 17.16 22.73 6.31
N ILE A 82 17.25 24.03 6.00
CA ILE A 82 16.50 25.07 6.69
C ILE A 82 14.99 24.85 6.50
N ALA A 83 14.54 24.63 5.27
CA ALA A 83 13.12 24.41 4.96
C ALA A 83 12.57 23.14 5.63
N ILE A 84 13.34 22.05 5.61
CA ILE A 84 13.03 20.80 6.31
C ILE A 84 12.96 21.03 7.82
N GLY A 85 13.89 21.81 8.40
CA GLY A 85 13.91 22.16 9.82
C GLY A 85 12.68 22.95 10.25
N ILE A 86 12.27 23.95 9.46
CA ILE A 86 11.03 24.71 9.70
C ILE A 86 9.82 23.77 9.66
N LYS A 87 9.75 22.87 8.66
CA LYS A 87 8.67 21.87 8.57
C LYS A 87 8.68 20.94 9.77
N ALA A 88 9.84 20.44 10.18
CA ALA A 88 9.97 19.59 11.35
C ALA A 88 9.52 20.29 12.64
N LEU A 89 9.84 21.59 12.80
CA LEU A 89 9.38 22.39 13.93
C LEU A 89 7.86 22.55 13.93
N GLN A 90 7.26 22.83 12.76
CA GLN A 90 5.80 22.87 12.62
C GLN A 90 5.15 21.55 13.06
N LEU A 91 5.69 20.42 12.59
CA LEU A 91 5.18 19.10 12.96
C LEU A 91 5.35 18.81 14.45
N LYS A 92 6.47 19.25 15.05
CA LYS A 92 6.73 19.12 16.49
C LYS A 92 5.74 19.93 17.33
N VAL A 93 5.34 21.13 16.90
CA VAL A 93 4.30 21.92 17.59
C VAL A 93 2.94 21.19 17.60
N LEU A 94 2.68 20.38 16.58
CA LEU A 94 1.44 19.62 16.45
C LEU A 94 1.51 18.22 17.10
N SER A 95 2.63 17.83 17.73
CA SER A 95 2.83 16.44 18.18
C SER A 95 1.84 15.99 19.27
N ASN A 96 1.31 16.94 20.03
CA ASN A 96 0.31 16.68 21.09
C ASN A 96 -1.13 16.71 20.58
N LYS A 97 -1.33 16.99 19.29
CA LYS A 97 -2.63 17.00 18.63
C LYS A 97 -2.99 15.60 18.14
N SER A 98 -4.28 15.39 17.89
CA SER A 98 -4.75 14.14 17.28
C SER A 98 -4.09 13.90 15.92
N ARG A 99 -4.08 12.63 15.49
CA ARG A 99 -3.51 12.25 14.18
C ARG A 99 -4.20 12.98 13.02
N GLN A 100 -5.52 13.17 13.10
CA GLN A 100 -6.28 13.94 12.11
C GLN A 100 -5.85 15.42 12.08
N GLU A 101 -5.76 16.10 13.22
CA GLU A 101 -5.31 17.49 13.27
C GLU A 101 -3.88 17.66 12.72
N GLN A 102 -3.00 16.69 12.94
CA GLN A 102 -1.66 16.68 12.35
C GLN A 102 -1.72 16.53 10.82
N ALA A 103 -2.55 15.63 10.32
CA ALA A 103 -2.76 15.39 8.89
C ALA A 103 -3.35 16.62 8.18
N ASP A 104 -4.35 17.28 8.77
CA ASP A 104 -4.99 18.48 8.22
C ASP A 104 -4.02 19.65 8.01
N LYS A 105 -2.91 19.66 8.76
CA LYS A 105 -1.84 20.67 8.63
C LYS A 105 -0.62 20.16 7.87
N ALA A 106 -0.60 18.90 7.43
CA ALA A 106 0.57 18.29 6.81
C ALA A 106 0.90 18.93 5.46
N GLU A 107 -0.09 19.36 4.67
CA GLU A 107 0.13 20.02 3.37
C GLU A 107 0.65 21.46 3.48
N VAL A 108 0.54 22.10 4.64
CA VAL A 108 0.98 23.48 4.83
C VAL A 108 2.49 23.57 4.57
N GLY A 109 2.89 24.40 3.60
CA GLY A 109 4.28 24.55 3.18
C GLY A 109 4.80 23.46 2.24
N GLN A 110 4.00 22.42 1.94
CA GLN A 110 4.41 21.32 1.06
C GLN A 110 4.76 21.80 -0.35
N LYS A 111 3.94 22.70 -0.94
CA LYS A 111 4.22 23.28 -2.26
C LYS A 111 5.56 24.00 -2.32
N PHE A 112 5.96 24.69 -1.25
CA PHE A 112 7.26 25.35 -1.15
C PHE A 112 8.39 24.33 -1.06
N LEU A 113 8.25 23.30 -0.22
CA LEU A 113 9.21 22.18 -0.17
C LEU A 113 9.38 21.52 -1.54
N ASN A 114 8.28 21.29 -2.27
CA ASN A 114 8.34 20.66 -3.59
C ASN A 114 9.10 21.52 -4.60
N LYS A 115 8.94 22.86 -4.58
CA LYS A 115 9.76 23.78 -5.39
C LYS A 115 11.25 23.64 -5.09
N LEU A 116 11.62 23.35 -3.84
CA LEU A 116 12.99 23.08 -3.44
C LEU A 116 13.46 21.65 -3.74
N GLY A 117 12.64 20.83 -4.42
CA GLY A 117 12.96 19.43 -4.71
C GLY A 117 12.76 18.48 -3.53
N VAL A 118 12.06 18.90 -2.47
CA VAL A 118 11.79 18.06 -1.29
C VAL A 118 10.31 17.66 -1.26
N TYR A 119 10.06 16.35 -1.27
CA TYR A 119 8.73 15.76 -1.25
C TYR A 119 8.59 14.94 0.02
N TRP A 120 8.17 15.60 1.09
CA TRP A 120 7.88 14.93 2.36
C TRP A 120 6.41 14.50 2.39
N VAL A 121 6.11 13.32 1.85
CA VAL A 121 4.75 12.78 1.68
C VAL A 121 4.33 12.04 2.95
N ARG A 122 3.71 12.78 3.88
CA ARG A 122 3.18 12.26 5.14
C ARG A 122 1.66 12.07 5.05
N GLU A 123 1.08 11.51 6.10
CA GLU A 123 -0.37 11.50 6.33
C GLU A 123 -0.96 12.90 6.14
N GLY A 124 -2.09 12.98 5.45
CA GLY A 124 -2.74 14.24 5.07
C GLY A 124 -2.14 14.94 3.84
N VAL A 125 -0.97 14.53 3.34
CA VAL A 125 -0.44 15.02 2.06
C VAL A 125 -1.08 14.24 0.91
N ASN A 126 -2.21 14.76 0.43
CA ASN A 126 -3.02 14.16 -0.63
C ASN A 126 -2.71 14.75 -2.00
N LYS A 127 -1.95 15.85 -2.05
CA LYS A 127 -1.46 16.43 -3.30
C LYS A 127 -0.01 16.88 -3.18
N ILE A 128 0.76 16.62 -4.22
CA ILE A 128 2.10 17.17 -4.41
C ILE A 128 2.18 17.93 -5.72
N PHE A 129 3.19 18.79 -5.84
CA PHE A 129 3.40 19.61 -7.04
C PHE A 129 4.80 19.32 -7.58
N PRO A 130 4.94 18.44 -8.59
CA PRO A 130 6.24 18.12 -9.16
C PRO A 130 6.88 19.34 -9.85
N TYR A 131 8.14 19.62 -9.52
CA TYR A 131 8.99 20.62 -10.17
C TYR A 131 10.31 19.98 -10.58
N SER A 132 10.81 20.35 -11.77
CA SER A 132 12.13 19.92 -12.22
C SER A 132 13.21 20.47 -11.29
N ASN A 133 14.11 19.59 -10.85
CA ASN A 133 15.22 19.93 -9.98
C ASN A 133 16.39 18.97 -10.28
N SER A 134 17.63 19.43 -10.14
CA SER A 134 18.82 18.58 -10.33
C SER A 134 18.88 17.46 -9.28
N LYS A 135 18.35 17.71 -8.08
CA LYS A 135 18.28 16.75 -6.98
C LYS A 135 16.91 16.77 -6.31
N ILE A 136 16.24 15.62 -6.31
CA ILE A 136 14.93 15.43 -5.70
C ILE A 136 15.05 14.46 -4.53
N LEU A 137 14.41 14.78 -3.40
CA LEU A 137 14.40 14.00 -2.17
C LEU A 137 12.96 13.65 -1.82
N VAL A 138 12.64 12.35 -1.76
CA VAL A 138 11.32 11.84 -1.38
C VAL A 138 11.42 11.11 -0.04
N SER A 139 10.56 11.46 0.90
CA SER A 139 10.51 10.85 2.23
C SER A 139 9.09 10.90 2.81
N GLY A 140 8.86 10.21 3.92
CA GLY A 140 7.54 10.05 4.54
C GLY A 140 6.99 8.64 4.35
N ILE A 141 5.69 8.45 4.58
CA ILE A 141 5.04 7.13 4.46
C ILE A 141 4.53 6.86 3.04
N CYS A 142 4.35 7.89 2.22
CA CYS A 142 3.92 7.81 0.82
C CYS A 142 2.55 7.14 0.55
N GLU A 143 1.79 6.79 1.59
CA GLU A 143 0.43 6.26 1.51
C GLU A 143 -0.56 7.35 1.05
N SER A 144 -0.58 7.64 -0.24
CA SER A 144 -1.38 8.71 -0.84
C SER A 144 -2.10 8.22 -2.10
N ASN A 145 -3.31 8.73 -2.34
CA ASN A 145 -4.17 8.28 -3.45
C ASN A 145 -3.94 9.03 -4.78
N PHE A 146 -3.22 10.16 -4.80
CA PHE A 146 -2.91 10.87 -6.07
C PHE A 146 -2.18 9.99 -7.10
N ILE A 147 -1.57 8.88 -6.66
CA ILE A 147 -0.97 7.87 -7.55
C ILE A 147 -1.98 7.20 -8.50
N TYR A 148 -3.29 7.33 -8.26
CA TYR A 148 -4.32 6.89 -9.22
C TYR A 148 -4.16 7.59 -10.59
N GLU A 149 -3.60 8.80 -10.64
CA GLU A 149 -3.32 9.51 -11.89
C GLU A 149 -2.35 8.75 -12.82
N ILE A 150 -1.53 7.85 -12.26
CA ILE A 150 -0.60 6.99 -13.02
C ILE A 150 -0.93 5.50 -12.88
N GLN A 151 -2.17 5.16 -12.48
CA GLN A 151 -2.57 3.78 -12.19
C GLN A 151 -2.28 2.83 -13.34
N GLU A 152 -2.56 3.22 -14.59
CA GLU A 152 -2.36 2.34 -15.75
C GLU A 152 -0.88 2.03 -15.99
N ILE A 153 0.01 2.99 -15.73
CA ILE A 153 1.46 2.79 -15.80
C ILE A 153 1.88 1.81 -14.70
N LEU A 154 1.42 2.04 -13.46
CA LEU A 154 1.74 1.18 -12.33
C LEU A 154 1.18 -0.25 -12.50
N GLN A 155 0.03 -0.42 -13.15
CA GLN A 155 -0.54 -1.73 -13.49
C GLN A 155 0.28 -2.52 -14.52
N ASN A 156 1.17 -1.84 -15.26
CA ASN A 156 2.07 -2.47 -16.22
C ASN A 156 3.50 -2.65 -15.65
N GLU A 157 3.92 -1.79 -14.73
CA GLU A 157 5.23 -1.90 -14.07
C GLU A 157 5.20 -2.85 -12.85
N ILE A 158 4.13 -2.87 -12.07
CA ILE A 158 3.97 -3.72 -10.87
C ILE A 158 3.38 -5.08 -11.29
N VAL A 159 4.10 -5.76 -12.17
CA VAL A 159 3.80 -7.12 -12.64
C VAL A 159 4.99 -8.00 -12.26
N PRO A 160 4.79 -9.19 -11.65
CA PRO A 160 5.89 -10.07 -11.32
C PRO A 160 6.75 -10.41 -12.55
N LYS A 161 8.08 -10.39 -12.40
CA LYS A 161 9.02 -10.81 -13.45
C LYS A 161 8.87 -12.29 -13.78
N SER A 162 8.62 -13.09 -12.75
CA SER A 162 8.45 -14.53 -12.88
C SER A 162 7.09 -14.87 -13.49
N PRO A 163 7.00 -15.84 -14.40
CA PRO A 163 5.72 -16.35 -14.88
C PRO A 163 4.90 -16.95 -13.72
N ILE A 164 3.62 -17.22 -13.97
CA ILE A 164 2.79 -17.91 -12.98
C ILE A 164 3.36 -19.29 -12.67
N SER A 165 3.50 -19.57 -11.37
CA SER A 165 3.94 -20.89 -10.91
C SER A 165 2.97 -21.98 -11.42
N PRO A 166 3.47 -23.13 -11.91
CA PRO A 166 2.62 -24.26 -12.31
C PRO A 166 1.60 -24.67 -11.24
N ASN A 167 1.98 -24.61 -9.97
CA ASN A 167 1.12 -24.97 -8.83
C ASN A 167 -0.09 -24.02 -8.68
N HIS A 168 0.01 -22.79 -9.17
CA HIS A 168 -1.05 -21.77 -9.04
C HIS A 168 -1.84 -21.54 -10.33
N LYS A 169 -1.47 -22.18 -11.45
CA LYS A 169 -2.21 -22.06 -12.73
C LYS A 169 -3.67 -22.46 -12.61
N ALA A 170 -3.96 -23.55 -11.89
CA ALA A 170 -5.33 -24.00 -11.67
C ALA A 170 -6.13 -23.01 -10.83
N LEU A 171 -5.50 -22.42 -9.79
CA LEU A 171 -6.13 -21.40 -8.96
C LEU A 171 -6.42 -20.12 -9.75
N MET A 172 -5.45 -19.65 -10.53
CA MET A 172 -5.62 -18.50 -11.41
C MET A 172 -6.76 -18.71 -12.41
N LYS A 173 -6.83 -19.89 -13.04
CA LYS A 173 -7.93 -20.22 -13.94
C LYS A 173 -9.30 -20.15 -13.25
N LYS A 174 -9.41 -20.55 -11.98
CA LYS A 174 -10.65 -20.38 -11.19
C LYS A 174 -10.96 -18.90 -10.94
N ILE A 175 -9.95 -18.10 -10.61
CA ILE A 175 -10.10 -16.65 -10.38
C ILE A 175 -10.64 -15.95 -11.64
N GLU A 176 -10.05 -16.25 -12.80
CA GLU A 176 -10.39 -15.60 -14.08
C GLU A 176 -11.79 -16.01 -14.59
N ASN A 177 -12.17 -17.28 -14.41
CA ASN A 177 -13.42 -17.84 -14.92
C ASN A 177 -14.62 -17.70 -13.96
N SER A 178 -14.47 -16.99 -12.85
CA SER A 178 -15.56 -16.74 -11.88
C SER A 178 -15.81 -15.25 -11.69
N ASN A 179 -16.91 -14.90 -11.03
CA ASN A 179 -17.04 -13.59 -10.39
C ASN A 179 -16.24 -13.62 -9.07
N SER A 180 -14.92 -13.57 -9.21
CA SER A 180 -13.97 -13.75 -8.12
C SER A 180 -13.99 -12.57 -7.15
N VAL A 181 -14.16 -12.86 -5.86
CA VAL A 181 -14.08 -11.90 -4.76
C VAL A 181 -12.85 -12.21 -3.92
N CYS A 182 -11.85 -11.34 -3.97
CA CYS A 182 -10.68 -11.41 -3.10
C CYS A 182 -11.08 -10.99 -1.69
N ILE A 183 -11.02 -11.91 -0.73
CA ILE A 183 -11.12 -11.61 0.70
C ILE A 183 -9.70 -11.54 1.25
N SER A 184 -9.27 -10.36 1.69
CA SER A 184 -7.93 -10.17 2.23
C SER A 184 -8.01 -9.90 3.73
N VAL A 185 -7.57 -10.87 4.53
CA VAL A 185 -7.56 -10.81 5.99
C VAL A 185 -6.14 -10.52 6.46
N ARG A 186 -5.98 -9.52 7.34
CA ARG A 186 -4.70 -9.21 8.00
C ARG A 186 -4.84 -9.44 9.49
N ARG A 187 -4.10 -10.42 10.01
CA ARG A 187 -4.10 -10.83 11.42
C ARG A 187 -2.73 -10.54 12.06
N GLY A 188 -1.75 -11.38 11.76
CA GLY A 188 -0.38 -11.40 12.30
C GLY A 188 -0.04 -10.34 13.36
N ASP A 189 0.79 -9.38 12.98
CA ASP A 189 1.25 -8.31 13.88
C ASP A 189 0.14 -7.34 14.31
N PHE A 190 -0.95 -7.23 13.55
CA PHE A 190 -2.07 -6.31 13.86
C PHE A 190 -2.82 -6.74 15.12
N PHE A 191 -2.85 -8.03 15.43
CA PHE A 191 -3.59 -8.58 16.57
C PHE A 191 -2.70 -9.05 17.73
N THR A 192 -1.48 -8.52 17.82
CA THR A 192 -0.70 -8.59 19.07
C THR A 192 -1.27 -7.65 20.13
N ASP A 193 -1.03 -7.91 21.41
CA ASP A 193 -1.59 -7.14 22.54
C ASP A 193 -1.34 -5.62 22.42
N ASN A 194 -0.17 -5.24 21.89
CA ASN A 194 0.22 -3.84 21.72
C ASN A 194 -0.46 -3.16 20.52
N ASN A 195 -0.84 -3.93 19.51
CA ASN A 195 -1.28 -3.41 18.22
C ASN A 195 -2.80 -3.49 18.02
N VAL A 196 -3.46 -4.49 18.63
CA VAL A 196 -4.88 -4.79 18.39
C VAL A 196 -5.80 -3.61 18.67
N LYS A 197 -5.49 -2.82 19.72
CA LYS A 197 -6.29 -1.63 20.06
C LYS A 197 -6.32 -0.62 18.92
N ARG A 198 -5.21 -0.47 18.19
CA ARG A 198 -5.08 0.49 17.09
C ARG A 198 -5.48 -0.08 15.74
N TYR A 199 -5.01 -1.29 15.42
CA TYR A 199 -5.11 -1.86 14.07
C TYR A 199 -6.20 -2.93 13.94
N GLY A 200 -6.77 -3.42 15.04
CA GLY A 200 -7.88 -4.39 15.05
C GLY A 200 -9.19 -3.74 14.63
N VAL A 201 -9.31 -3.41 13.34
CA VAL A 201 -10.49 -2.75 12.75
C VAL A 201 -11.43 -3.75 12.11
N CYS A 202 -10.90 -4.79 11.45
CA CYS A 202 -11.69 -5.75 10.71
C CYS A 202 -12.03 -6.96 11.61
N SER A 203 -13.18 -6.93 12.28
CA SER A 203 -13.65 -8.07 13.08
C SER A 203 -14.16 -9.22 12.20
N PRO A 204 -14.41 -10.43 12.76
CA PRO A 204 -15.17 -11.46 12.05
C PRO A 204 -16.51 -10.97 11.51
N GLN A 205 -17.21 -10.10 12.26
CA GLN A 205 -18.53 -9.59 11.88
C GLN A 205 -18.45 -8.70 10.62
N TYR A 206 -17.39 -7.90 10.49
CA TYR A 206 -17.10 -7.14 9.28
C TYR A 206 -17.05 -8.06 8.05
N TYR A 207 -16.27 -9.15 8.11
CA TYR A 207 -16.14 -10.08 6.98
C TYR A 207 -17.44 -10.82 6.68
N ILE A 208 -18.22 -11.19 7.71
CA ILE A 208 -19.52 -11.83 7.54
C ILE A 208 -20.50 -10.88 6.82
N LYS A 209 -20.58 -9.62 7.25
CA LYS A 209 -21.40 -8.58 6.61
C LYS A 209 -20.93 -8.32 5.17
N ALA A 210 -19.62 -8.23 4.95
CA ALA A 210 -19.04 -8.01 3.62
C ALA A 210 -19.33 -9.13 2.64
N LYS A 211 -19.21 -10.40 3.08
CA LYS A 211 -19.58 -11.55 2.26
C LYS A 211 -21.08 -11.55 1.96
N LYS A 212 -21.92 -11.30 2.97
CA LYS A 212 -23.38 -11.22 2.82
C LYS A 212 -23.78 -10.18 1.76
N PHE A 213 -23.14 -9.01 1.74
CA PHE A 213 -23.37 -7.99 0.72
C PHE A 213 -23.13 -8.54 -0.71
N PHE A 214 -22.07 -9.31 -0.94
CA PHE A 214 -21.83 -9.93 -2.25
C PHE A 214 -22.80 -11.07 -2.56
N ASP A 215 -23.15 -11.89 -1.57
CA ASP A 215 -24.14 -12.95 -1.74
C ASP A 215 -25.51 -12.38 -2.17
N GLU A 216 -25.90 -11.22 -1.62
CA GLU A 216 -27.14 -10.51 -1.96
C GLU A 216 -27.14 -9.89 -3.36
N LYS A 217 -25.96 -9.57 -3.92
CA LYS A 217 -25.83 -9.09 -5.32
C LYS A 217 -26.17 -10.17 -6.35
N LYS A 218 -26.15 -11.45 -5.97
CA LYS A 218 -26.47 -12.60 -6.84
C LYS A 218 -25.69 -12.57 -8.17
N LEU A 219 -24.39 -12.26 -8.10
CA LEU A 219 -23.53 -12.35 -9.28
C LEU A 219 -23.36 -13.83 -9.67
N ASP A 220 -23.48 -14.13 -10.97
CA ASP A 220 -23.34 -15.50 -11.48
C ASP A 220 -21.96 -16.07 -11.18
N ASN A 221 -21.87 -17.35 -10.80
CA ASN A 221 -20.60 -18.04 -10.57
C ASN A 221 -19.64 -17.26 -9.62
N THR A 222 -20.17 -16.73 -8.51
CA THR A 222 -19.35 -16.04 -7.50
C THR A 222 -18.50 -17.03 -6.73
N LEU A 223 -17.18 -16.82 -6.73
CA LEU A 223 -16.21 -17.56 -5.92
C LEU A 223 -15.41 -16.59 -5.05
N TYR A 224 -15.26 -16.94 -3.78
CA TYR A 224 -14.50 -16.19 -2.80
C TYR A 224 -13.10 -16.80 -2.64
N PHE A 225 -12.08 -15.95 -2.63
CA PHE A 225 -10.68 -16.34 -2.45
C PHE A 225 -10.14 -15.65 -1.21
N CYS A 226 -9.96 -16.40 -0.12
CA CYS A 226 -9.48 -15.87 1.15
C CYS A 226 -7.96 -15.96 1.25
N PHE A 227 -7.32 -14.79 1.20
CA PHE A 227 -5.89 -14.59 1.44
C PHE A 227 -5.69 -14.06 2.85
N SER A 228 -4.76 -14.64 3.59
CA SER A 228 -4.47 -14.22 4.97
C SER A 228 -3.03 -14.55 5.33
N ASP A 229 -2.48 -13.83 6.29
CA ASP A 229 -1.26 -14.22 7.03
C ASP A 229 -1.57 -15.20 8.18
N ASP A 230 -2.84 -15.51 8.42
CA ASP A 230 -3.30 -16.57 9.33
C ASP A 230 -4.57 -17.24 8.75
N ILE A 231 -4.38 -18.26 7.91
CA ILE A 231 -5.49 -18.96 7.23
C ILE A 231 -6.28 -19.86 8.19
N GLU A 232 -5.62 -20.47 9.17
CA GLU A 232 -6.28 -21.34 10.14
C GLU A 232 -7.23 -20.55 11.04
N TRP A 233 -6.84 -19.33 11.45
CA TRP A 233 -7.75 -18.42 12.12
C TRP A 233 -8.98 -18.09 11.25
N CYS A 234 -8.79 -17.87 9.94
CA CYS A 234 -9.90 -17.54 9.05
C CYS A 234 -10.93 -18.68 8.98
N LYS A 235 -10.45 -19.93 8.80
CA LYS A 235 -11.30 -21.12 8.78
C LYS A 235 -12.10 -21.30 10.08
N LYS A 236 -11.46 -21.03 11.23
CA LYS A 236 -12.07 -21.20 12.55
C LYS A 236 -13.06 -20.09 12.92
N ASN A 237 -12.82 -18.84 12.51
CA ASN A 237 -13.51 -17.68 13.07
C ASN A 237 -14.47 -16.97 12.12
N LEU A 238 -14.31 -17.11 10.80
CA LEU A 238 -15.17 -16.39 9.85
C LEU A 238 -16.50 -17.12 9.58
N GLY A 239 -16.62 -18.38 9.97
CA GLY A 239 -17.82 -19.18 9.73
C GLY A 239 -18.14 -19.37 8.25
N PHE A 240 -17.18 -19.11 7.35
CA PHE A 240 -17.34 -19.29 5.92
C PHE A 240 -17.36 -20.79 5.61
N THR A 241 -18.51 -21.25 5.13
CA THR A 241 -18.77 -22.63 4.74
C THR A 241 -19.31 -22.66 3.31
N GLY A 242 -19.22 -23.82 2.66
CA GLY A 242 -19.70 -24.02 1.29
C GLY A 242 -18.58 -24.19 0.26
N GLU A 243 -18.96 -24.59 -0.95
CA GLU A 243 -18.03 -24.89 -2.05
C GLU A 243 -17.54 -23.64 -2.80
N ASN A 244 -18.15 -22.48 -2.52
CA ASN A 244 -17.83 -21.22 -3.18
C ASN A 244 -16.76 -20.39 -2.46
N ILE A 245 -16.08 -20.93 -1.44
CA ILE A 245 -14.97 -20.28 -0.74
C ILE A 245 -13.69 -21.13 -0.85
N ILE A 246 -12.59 -20.50 -1.25
CA ILE A 246 -11.27 -21.11 -1.35
C ILE A 246 -10.32 -20.36 -0.40
N PHE A 247 -9.81 -21.05 0.61
CA PHE A 247 -8.74 -20.55 1.46
C PHE A 247 -7.41 -20.76 0.74
N VAL A 248 -6.76 -19.68 0.33
CA VAL A 248 -5.52 -19.73 -0.45
C VAL A 248 -4.34 -19.97 0.47
N SER A 249 -3.50 -20.95 0.14
CA SER A 249 -2.31 -21.29 0.91
C SER A 249 -1.27 -20.16 0.89
N GLN A 250 -0.41 -20.11 1.92
CA GLN A 250 0.66 -19.12 2.04
C GLN A 250 2.01 -19.62 1.55
N ASP A 251 2.07 -20.78 0.92
CA ASP A 251 3.27 -21.45 0.42
C ASP A 251 3.78 -20.84 -0.90
N MET A 252 3.70 -19.52 -1.02
CA MET A 252 4.09 -18.80 -2.22
C MET A 252 4.76 -17.46 -1.92
N PRO A 253 5.61 -16.96 -2.84
CA PRO A 253 6.19 -15.64 -2.72
C PRO A 253 5.14 -14.52 -2.70
N VAL A 254 5.45 -13.42 -2.00
CA VAL A 254 4.54 -12.27 -1.84
C VAL A 254 4.06 -11.71 -3.19
N TYR A 255 4.93 -11.68 -4.21
CA TYR A 255 4.56 -11.23 -5.55
C TYR A 255 3.51 -12.13 -6.23
N GLU A 256 3.50 -13.43 -5.94
CA GLU A 256 2.55 -14.40 -6.48
C GLU A 256 1.19 -14.24 -5.78
N THR A 257 1.20 -14.07 -4.46
CA THR A 257 0.00 -13.73 -3.69
C THR A 257 -0.64 -12.46 -4.23
N LEU A 258 0.15 -11.39 -4.42
CA LEU A 258 -0.35 -10.12 -4.97
C LEU A 258 -0.91 -10.30 -6.38
N ARG A 259 -0.26 -11.12 -7.23
CA ARG A 259 -0.75 -11.48 -8.56
C ARG A 259 -2.12 -12.14 -8.53
N LEU A 260 -2.30 -13.16 -7.69
CA LEU A 260 -3.61 -13.81 -7.55
C LEU A 260 -4.67 -12.82 -7.03
N MET A 261 -4.32 -11.97 -6.08
CA MET A 261 -5.23 -10.94 -5.55
C MET A 261 -5.68 -9.97 -6.64
N TYR A 262 -4.77 -9.36 -7.41
CA TYR A 262 -5.17 -8.34 -8.40
C TYR A 262 -5.87 -8.91 -9.64
N HIS A 263 -5.77 -10.23 -9.89
CA HIS A 263 -6.57 -10.91 -10.91
C HIS A 263 -8.03 -11.15 -10.47
N CYS A 264 -8.34 -11.01 -9.18
CA CYS A 264 -9.74 -11.06 -8.73
C CYS A 264 -10.55 -9.88 -9.28
N LYS A 265 -11.85 -10.11 -9.51
CA LYS A 265 -12.76 -9.11 -10.08
C LYS A 265 -13.32 -8.14 -9.05
N ASN A 266 -13.47 -8.57 -7.80
CA ASN A 266 -14.05 -7.80 -6.70
C ASN A 266 -13.23 -7.99 -5.41
N PHE A 267 -13.43 -7.12 -4.41
CA PHE A 267 -12.55 -7.06 -3.25
C PHE A 267 -13.31 -6.84 -1.94
N ILE A 268 -12.96 -7.60 -0.92
CA ILE A 268 -13.22 -7.34 0.50
C ILE A 268 -11.85 -7.11 1.15
N LEU A 269 -11.58 -5.86 1.51
CA LEU A 269 -10.26 -5.44 1.99
C LEU A 269 -10.14 -5.56 3.51
N SER A 270 -8.90 -5.64 3.97
CA SER A 270 -8.51 -5.27 5.34
C SER A 270 -7.85 -3.90 5.35
N ASN A 271 -7.64 -3.31 6.53
CA ASN A 271 -6.89 -2.06 6.72
C ASN A 271 -5.36 -2.23 6.53
N SER A 272 -4.96 -2.91 5.46
CA SER A 272 -3.59 -3.25 5.11
C SER A 272 -3.23 -2.63 3.76
N THR A 273 -2.05 -1.99 3.67
CA THR A 273 -1.54 -1.45 2.40
C THR A 273 -1.37 -2.55 1.35
N PHE A 274 -1.00 -3.76 1.75
CA PHE A 274 -0.90 -4.90 0.83
C PHE A 274 -2.28 -5.30 0.24
N SER A 275 -3.32 -5.27 1.08
CA SER A 275 -4.70 -5.48 0.65
C SER A 275 -5.13 -4.42 -0.37
N TRP A 276 -4.82 -3.15 -0.07
CA TRP A 276 -5.08 -2.01 -0.94
C TRP A 276 -4.43 -2.14 -2.33
N TRP A 277 -3.19 -2.64 -2.39
CA TRP A 277 -2.51 -2.89 -3.66
C TRP A 277 -3.18 -3.97 -4.51
N GLY A 278 -3.77 -4.99 -3.88
CA GLY A 278 -4.56 -6.01 -4.57
C GLY A 278 -5.69 -5.40 -5.40
N GLN A 279 -6.50 -4.51 -4.80
CA GLN A 279 -7.54 -3.83 -5.57
C GLN A 279 -6.95 -2.83 -6.56
N PHE A 280 -5.91 -2.06 -6.17
CA PHE A 280 -5.38 -0.98 -6.99
C PHE A 280 -4.86 -1.49 -8.34
N LEU A 281 -4.21 -2.65 -8.31
CA LEU A 281 -3.62 -3.28 -9.50
C LEU A 281 -4.65 -4.04 -10.36
N SER A 282 -5.87 -4.26 -9.86
CA SER A 282 -6.90 -4.93 -10.65
C SER A 282 -7.28 -4.09 -11.86
N LYS A 283 -7.23 -4.75 -13.03
CA LYS A 283 -7.64 -4.17 -14.32
C LYS A 283 -9.16 -4.15 -14.51
N ASN A 284 -9.94 -4.78 -13.63
CA ASN A 284 -11.39 -4.70 -13.68
C ASN A 284 -11.85 -3.30 -13.25
N LYS A 285 -12.38 -2.52 -14.21
CA LYS A 285 -12.89 -1.17 -13.95
C LYS A 285 -14.28 -1.18 -13.29
N GLU A 286 -15.02 -2.29 -13.41
CA GLU A 286 -16.34 -2.49 -12.81
C GLU A 286 -16.27 -3.18 -11.44
N LYS A 287 -15.07 -3.26 -10.85
CA LYS A 287 -14.86 -3.93 -9.56
C LYS A 287 -15.68 -3.26 -8.47
N ILE A 288 -16.29 -4.09 -7.63
CA ILE A 288 -16.86 -3.64 -6.36
C ILE A 288 -15.79 -3.84 -5.27
N VAL A 289 -15.56 -2.80 -4.49
CA VAL A 289 -14.63 -2.81 -3.36
C VAL A 289 -15.42 -2.56 -2.07
N VAL A 290 -15.33 -3.51 -1.16
CA VAL A 290 -15.80 -3.41 0.22
C VAL A 290 -14.61 -3.16 1.13
N SER A 291 -14.71 -2.16 1.98
CA SER A 291 -13.64 -1.72 2.90
C SER A 291 -14.22 -1.51 4.30
N PRO A 292 -13.42 -1.67 5.37
CA PRO A 292 -13.84 -1.13 6.66
C PRO A 292 -14.06 0.39 6.53
N ALA A 293 -15.04 0.95 7.25
CA ALA A 293 -15.33 2.39 7.16
C ALA A 293 -14.24 3.27 7.78
N ARG A 294 -13.30 2.68 8.54
CA ARG A 294 -12.11 3.32 9.08
C ARG A 294 -10.87 2.49 8.82
N TRP A 295 -9.70 3.14 8.81
CA TRP A 295 -8.42 2.45 8.59
C TRP A 295 -7.71 2.08 9.90
N ASN A 296 -7.90 2.87 10.96
CA ASN A 296 -7.36 2.62 12.29
C ASN A 296 -8.36 3.08 13.36
N ASN A 297 -8.24 2.55 14.58
CA ASN A 297 -9.02 2.98 15.75
C ASN A 297 -8.41 4.25 16.40
N ASP A 298 -8.03 5.24 15.61
CA ASP A 298 -7.43 6.50 16.09
C ASP A 298 -8.07 7.77 15.48
N GLY A 299 -9.19 7.61 14.78
CA GLY A 299 -9.99 8.71 14.23
C GLY A 299 -9.40 9.38 12.99
N TYR A 300 -8.26 8.92 12.46
CA TYR A 300 -7.68 9.45 11.23
C TYR A 300 -8.44 8.96 9.99
N ALA A 301 -9.02 9.90 9.26
CA ALA A 301 -9.64 9.70 7.95
C ALA A 301 -8.55 9.65 6.87
N THR A 302 -8.11 8.44 6.54
CA THR A 302 -7.11 8.21 5.49
C THR A 302 -7.65 8.50 4.10
N SER A 303 -6.79 8.97 3.20
CA SER A 303 -7.10 9.09 1.77
C SER A 303 -7.13 7.76 1.03
N LEU A 304 -6.72 6.66 1.68
CA LEU A 304 -6.70 5.33 1.07
C LEU A 304 -8.09 4.71 0.92
N ILE A 305 -9.06 5.13 1.73
CA ILE A 305 -10.46 4.71 1.60
C ILE A 305 -11.10 5.60 0.53
N ASP A 306 -11.47 5.01 -0.59
CA ASP A 306 -12.17 5.74 -1.64
C ASP A 306 -13.63 5.99 -1.23
N LYS A 307 -14.16 7.14 -1.66
CA LYS A 307 -15.54 7.55 -1.42
C LYS A 307 -16.56 6.68 -2.15
N ASP A 308 -16.14 6.04 -3.25
CA ASP A 308 -17.02 5.21 -4.09
C ASP A 308 -17.04 3.75 -3.62
N TRP A 309 -16.34 3.42 -2.53
CA TRP A 309 -16.32 2.08 -1.95
C TRP A 309 -17.54 1.82 -1.06
N VAL A 310 -17.89 0.54 -0.95
CA VAL A 310 -18.90 0.08 0.01
C VAL A 310 -18.24 -0.03 1.37
N LEU A 311 -18.63 0.85 2.29
CA LEU A 311 -18.08 0.88 3.63
C LEU A 311 -18.94 0.04 4.57
N ILE A 312 -18.30 -0.87 5.30
CA ILE A 312 -18.94 -1.69 6.33
C ILE A 312 -18.25 -1.42 7.66
N ASP A 313 -19.06 -1.11 8.66
CA ASP A 313 -18.66 -1.05 10.06
C ASP A 313 -19.05 -2.34 10.80
N ASP A 314 -18.29 -2.60 11.87
CA ASP A 314 -18.55 -3.66 12.85
C ASP A 314 -19.93 -3.56 13.49
#